data_AF-A0A3P0MWM2-F1
#
_entry.id   AF-A0A3P0MWM2-F1
#
_cell.length_a   1.000
_cell.length_b   1.000
_cell.length_c   1.000
_cell.angle_alpha   90.00
_cell.angle_beta   90.00
_cell.angle_gamma   90.00
#
_symmetry.space_group_name_H-M   'P 1'
#
loop_
_entity.id
_entity.type
_entity.pdbx_description
1 polymer ?
#
loop_
_entity_poly.entity_id
_entity_poly.type
_entity_poly.pdbx_seq_one_letter_code
_entity_poly.pdbx_strand_id
1 'polypeptide(L)'
;VDWLDRGATNSPTNHSTTMTNPEHAEKALAYDVAVGRCYLTPDQLYDLRIEADWRMGGGIPSENPNKTYADYFASGTLNRTPLHEWVHTEESEGKMPAAIFDEREGQLYLKVGGAV
;
A
#
# COMPACT_ATOMS: atom_id res chain seq x y z
N VAL A 1 -26.48 14.69 -17.30
CA VAL A 1 -25.26 14.47 -18.12
C VAL A 1 -24.74 13.08 -17.80
N ASP A 2 -24.58 12.25 -18.83
CA ASP A 2 -24.32 10.79 -18.78
C ASP A 2 -23.17 10.37 -17.84
N TRP A 3 -22.18 11.25 -17.62
CA TRP A 3 -21.02 10.96 -16.79
C TRP A 3 -21.29 10.91 -15.28
N LEU A 4 -22.37 11.53 -14.77
CA LEU A 4 -22.73 11.47 -13.34
C LEU A 4 -23.38 10.13 -12.96
N ASP A 5 -24.08 9.48 -13.89
CA ASP A 5 -24.78 8.22 -13.66
C ASP A 5 -23.80 7.03 -13.54
N ARG A 6 -22.63 7.15 -14.21
CA ARG A 6 -21.55 6.15 -14.18
C ARG A 6 -20.76 6.15 -12.87
N GLY A 7 -20.91 7.18 -12.03
CA GLY A 7 -20.28 7.27 -10.71
C GLY A 7 -20.99 6.44 -9.63
N ALA A 8 -22.23 5.97 -9.87
CA ALA A 8 -22.99 5.21 -8.89
C ALA A 8 -22.48 3.78 -8.66
N THR A 9 -21.68 3.23 -9.59
CA THR A 9 -21.15 1.86 -9.54
C THR A 9 -19.63 1.79 -9.45
N ASN A 10 -18.96 2.94 -9.39
CA ASN A 10 -17.49 3.03 -9.33
C ASN A 10 -17.08 3.79 -8.07
N SER A 11 -16.08 3.29 -7.36
CA SER A 11 -15.49 3.94 -6.18
C SER A 11 -14.15 4.57 -6.56
N PRO A 12 -14.11 5.74 -7.24
CA PRO A 12 -12.85 6.37 -7.55
C PRO A 12 -12.18 6.83 -6.25
N THR A 13 -10.99 6.30 -5.98
CA THR A 13 -10.05 6.91 -5.03
C THR A 13 -9.64 8.27 -5.60
N ASN A 14 -9.69 9.32 -4.78
CA ASN A 14 -9.65 10.70 -5.24
C ASN A 14 -8.28 11.13 -5.84
N HIS A 15 -8.12 11.06 -7.16
CA HIS A 15 -7.00 11.73 -7.87
C HIS A 15 -7.29 13.22 -8.21
N SER A 16 -8.12 13.90 -7.42
CA SER A 16 -8.72 15.20 -7.81
C SER A 16 -7.72 16.36 -8.00
N THR A 17 -6.47 16.24 -7.52
CA THR A 17 -5.41 17.24 -7.77
C THR A 17 -4.59 16.96 -9.03
N THR A 18 -4.52 15.71 -9.49
CA THR A 18 -3.75 15.34 -10.69
C THR A 18 -4.42 15.83 -11.97
N MET A 19 -5.76 15.95 -11.96
CA MET A 19 -6.56 16.25 -13.16
C MET A 19 -6.85 17.74 -13.39
N THR A 20 -6.35 18.64 -12.54
CA THR A 20 -6.51 20.10 -12.69
C THR A 20 -5.32 20.79 -13.34
N ASN A 21 -4.18 20.09 -13.45
CA ASN A 21 -3.03 20.53 -14.22
C ASN A 21 -2.94 19.70 -15.53
N PRO A 22 -2.92 20.33 -16.71
CA PRO A 22 -2.92 19.61 -17.99
C PRO A 22 -1.77 18.61 -18.17
N GLU A 23 -0.56 18.96 -17.71
CA GLU A 23 0.62 18.11 -17.82
C GLU A 23 0.54 16.90 -16.88
N HIS A 24 0.07 17.12 -15.65
CA HIS A 24 -0.14 16.04 -14.68
C HIS A 24 -1.27 15.10 -15.13
N ALA A 25 -2.34 15.66 -15.70
CA ALA A 25 -3.44 14.90 -16.26
C ALA A 25 -2.98 14.04 -17.44
N GLU A 26 -2.20 14.60 -18.35
CA GLU A 26 -1.62 13.85 -19.48
C GLU A 26 -0.73 12.70 -19.00
N LYS A 27 0.16 12.96 -18.03
CA LYS A 27 1.06 11.93 -17.48
C LYS A 27 0.29 10.82 -16.76
N ALA A 28 -0.73 11.18 -15.97
CA ALA A 28 -1.58 10.21 -15.29
C ALA A 28 -2.42 9.38 -16.26
N LEU A 29 -3.01 10.01 -17.28
CA LEU A 29 -3.74 9.31 -18.33
C LEU A 29 -2.83 8.40 -19.17
N ALA A 30 -1.61 8.85 -19.49
CA ALA A 30 -0.63 8.03 -20.19
C ALA A 30 -0.21 6.80 -19.36
N TYR A 31 -0.07 6.97 -18.04
CA TYR A 31 0.17 5.86 -17.12
C TYR A 31 -1.02 4.90 -17.08
N ASP A 32 -2.25 5.39 -16.95
CA ASP A 32 -3.46 4.56 -16.94
C ASP A 32 -3.64 3.79 -18.27
N VAL A 33 -3.29 4.41 -19.40
CA VAL A 33 -3.31 3.76 -20.72
C VAL A 33 -2.21 2.70 -20.83
N ALA A 34 -1.01 2.98 -20.33
CA ALA A 34 0.14 2.06 -20.39
C ALA A 34 -0.02 0.85 -19.45
N VAL A 35 -0.57 1.05 -18.25
CA VAL A 35 -0.90 -0.02 -17.29
C VAL A 35 -2.11 -0.83 -17.77
N GLY A 36 -2.99 -0.20 -18.56
CA GLY A 36 -4.17 -0.84 -19.13
C GLY A 36 -5.35 -0.87 -18.17
N ARG A 37 -6.48 -1.38 -18.67
CA ARG A 37 -7.71 -1.49 -17.88
C ARG A 37 -7.51 -2.52 -16.76
N CYS A 38 -7.68 -2.10 -15.51
CA CYS A 38 -7.74 -3.01 -14.37
C CYS A 38 -9.05 -3.82 -14.45
N TYR A 39 -8.96 -5.05 -14.96
CA TYR A 39 -10.08 -5.99 -15.00
C TYR A 39 -10.04 -6.86 -13.76
N LEU A 40 -10.71 -6.41 -12.70
CA LEU A 40 -11.05 -7.28 -11.57
C LEU A 40 -12.41 -7.91 -11.83
N THR A 41 -12.49 -9.24 -11.73
CA THR A 41 -13.79 -9.91 -11.65
C THR A 41 -14.52 -9.49 -10.37
N PRO A 42 -15.85 -9.67 -10.28
CA PRO A 42 -16.58 -9.42 -9.04
C PRO A 42 -15.98 -10.16 -7.83
N ASP A 43 -15.52 -11.39 -8.02
CA ASP A 43 -14.89 -12.20 -6.97
C ASP A 43 -13.54 -11.62 -6.54
N GLN A 44 -12.69 -11.24 -7.50
CA GLN A 44 -11.41 -10.58 -7.18
C GLN A 44 -11.61 -9.24 -6.46
N LEU A 45 -12.65 -8.49 -6.83
CA LEU A 45 -12.99 -7.25 -6.14
C LEU A 45 -13.55 -7.50 -4.74
N TYR A 46 -14.28 -8.60 -4.54
CA TYR A 46 -14.73 -9.03 -3.22
C TYR A 46 -13.54 -9.41 -2.34
N ASP A 47 -12.64 -10.26 -2.82
CA ASP A 47 -11.45 -10.69 -2.10
C ASP A 47 -10.56 -9.49 -1.72
N LEU A 48 -10.31 -8.59 -2.68
CA LEU A 48 -9.55 -7.35 -2.44
C LEU A 48 -10.17 -6.50 -1.32
N ARG A 49 -11.50 -6.41 -1.23
CA ARG A 49 -12.17 -5.64 -0.16
C ARG A 49 -11.96 -6.27 1.21
N ILE A 50 -11.96 -7.59 1.29
CA ILE A 50 -11.67 -8.31 2.54
C ILE A 50 -10.21 -8.12 2.94
N GLU A 51 -9.28 -8.22 2.00
CA GLU A 51 -7.84 -8.06 2.25
C GLU A 51 -7.45 -6.62 2.60
N ALA A 52 -8.10 -5.63 2.00
CA ALA A 52 -7.80 -4.21 2.21
C ALA A 52 -8.37 -3.63 3.52
N ASP A 53 -9.39 -4.25 4.10
CA ASP A 53 -9.96 -3.82 5.39
C ASP A 53 -9.41 -4.66 6.53
N TRP A 54 -8.54 -4.06 7.35
CA TRP A 54 -7.92 -4.71 8.50
C TRP A 54 -8.94 -5.32 9.49
N ARG A 55 -10.18 -4.80 9.54
CA ARG A 55 -11.27 -5.33 10.38
C ARG A 55 -11.85 -6.63 9.84
N MET A 56 -11.69 -6.87 8.54
CA MET A 56 -12.20 -8.06 7.84
C MET A 56 -11.15 -9.16 7.71
N GLY A 57 -9.96 -9.01 8.30
CA GLY A 57 -8.87 -9.99 8.20
C GLY A 57 -9.24 -11.42 8.62
N GLY A 58 -10.28 -11.61 9.44
CA GLY A 58 -10.84 -12.92 9.77
C GLY A 58 -11.43 -13.68 8.56
N GLY A 59 -11.87 -12.97 7.52
CA GLY A 59 -12.41 -13.53 6.28
C GLY A 59 -11.34 -13.99 5.27
N ILE A 60 -10.06 -13.71 5.53
CA ILE A 60 -8.95 -14.15 4.67
C ILE A 60 -8.64 -15.63 4.98
N PRO A 61 -8.61 -16.53 3.96
CA PRO A 61 -8.24 -17.94 4.14
C PRO A 61 -6.84 -18.10 4.73
N SER A 62 -6.60 -19.19 5.47
CA SER A 62 -5.32 -19.45 6.16
C SER A 62 -4.12 -19.62 5.22
N GLU A 63 -4.38 -20.14 4.03
CA GLU A 63 -3.44 -20.43 2.97
C GLU A 63 -3.17 -19.21 2.08
N ASN A 64 -3.93 -18.12 2.25
CA ASN A 64 -3.72 -16.90 1.49
C ASN A 64 -2.44 -16.21 1.99
N PRO A 65 -1.47 -15.90 1.12
CA PRO A 65 -0.21 -15.26 1.51
C PRO A 65 -0.41 -13.91 2.23
N ASN A 66 -1.50 -13.20 1.93
CA ASN A 66 -1.80 -11.89 2.54
C ASN A 66 -2.34 -12.00 3.97
N LYS A 67 -2.63 -13.21 4.47
CA LYS A 67 -3.12 -13.43 5.84
C LYS A 67 -2.18 -12.87 6.90
N THR A 68 -0.87 -12.92 6.64
CA THR A 68 0.16 -12.41 7.56
C THR A 68 -0.05 -10.93 7.90
N TYR A 69 -0.56 -10.12 6.95
CA TYR A 69 -0.79 -8.70 7.18
C TYR A 69 -2.00 -8.45 8.08
N ALA A 70 -3.02 -9.30 8.05
CA ALA A 70 -4.12 -9.24 9.01
C ALA A 70 -3.64 -9.49 10.45
N ASP A 71 -2.74 -10.46 10.63
CA ASP A 71 -2.14 -10.75 11.93
C ASP A 71 -1.28 -9.58 12.44
N TYR A 72 -0.60 -8.88 11.52
CA TYR A 72 0.11 -7.64 11.83
C TYR A 72 -0.84 -6.56 12.35
N PHE A 73 -1.97 -6.30 11.69
CA PHE A 73 -2.92 -5.30 12.18
C PHE A 73 -3.51 -5.65 13.55
N ALA A 74 -3.69 -6.94 13.83
CA ALA A 74 -4.22 -7.40 15.11
C ALA A 74 -3.18 -7.33 16.24
N SER A 75 -1.92 -7.68 15.97
CA SER A 75 -0.90 -7.87 17.01
C SER A 75 0.17 -6.77 17.07
N GLY A 76 0.29 -5.95 16.02
CA GLY A 76 1.41 -5.03 15.82
C GLY A 76 2.73 -5.73 15.46
N THR A 77 2.70 -7.05 15.19
CA THR A 77 3.89 -7.86 14.91
C THR A 77 3.71 -8.68 13.64
N LEU A 78 4.79 -8.90 12.89
CA LEU A 78 4.84 -9.87 11.80
C LEU A 78 5.61 -11.09 12.29
N ASN A 79 5.01 -12.28 12.20
CA ASN A 79 5.61 -13.53 12.71
C ASN A 79 6.08 -13.43 14.18
N ARG A 80 5.31 -12.74 15.05
CA ARG A 80 5.65 -12.46 16.46
C ARG A 80 6.88 -11.56 16.66
N THR A 81 7.38 -10.95 15.60
CA THR A 81 8.50 -10.00 15.62
C THR A 81 7.96 -8.58 15.42
N PRO A 82 8.34 -7.61 16.27
CA PRO A 82 8.02 -6.20 16.05
C PRO A 82 8.51 -5.73 14.67
N LEU A 83 7.74 -4.85 14.00
CA LEU A 83 8.04 -4.46 12.62
C LEU A 83 9.47 -3.90 12.44
N HIS A 84 9.94 -3.10 13.39
CA HIS A 84 11.28 -2.49 13.37
C HIS A 84 12.42 -3.51 13.46
N GLU A 85 12.17 -4.70 14.00
CA GLU A 85 13.12 -5.83 13.99
C GLU A 85 12.91 -6.70 12.75
N TRP A 86 11.64 -6.94 12.38
CA TRP A 86 11.27 -7.81 11.26
C TRP A 86 11.92 -7.34 9.95
N VAL A 87 11.94 -6.03 9.67
CA VAL A 87 12.57 -5.46 8.45
C VAL A 87 14.08 -5.70 8.34
N HIS A 88 14.74 -6.15 9.41
CA HIS A 88 16.17 -6.45 9.41
C HIS A 88 16.48 -7.96 9.36
N THR A 89 15.47 -8.83 9.40
CA THR A 89 15.66 -10.28 9.30
C THR A 89 16.02 -10.70 7.87
N GLU A 90 16.73 -11.83 7.71
CA GLU A 90 17.22 -12.28 6.40
C GLU A 90 16.09 -12.57 5.41
N GLU A 91 14.99 -13.16 5.88
CA GLU A 91 13.84 -13.60 5.08
C GLU A 91 12.73 -12.53 4.97
N SER A 92 12.99 -11.30 5.41
CA SER A 92 11.97 -10.24 5.40
C SER A 92 11.78 -9.64 4.02
N GLU A 93 10.54 -9.70 3.52
CA GLU A 93 10.13 -9.00 2.30
C GLU A 93 10.23 -7.47 2.44
N GLY A 94 10.20 -6.94 3.67
CA GLY A 94 10.37 -5.52 3.95
C GLY A 94 11.83 -5.09 4.10
N LYS A 95 12.79 -6.01 3.95
CA LYS A 95 14.21 -5.71 4.04
C LYS A 95 14.63 -4.76 2.92
N MET A 96 15.28 -3.67 3.29
CA MET A 96 15.84 -2.74 2.32
C MET A 96 16.86 -3.48 1.43
N PRO A 97 16.69 -3.46 0.09
CA PRO A 97 17.67 -4.04 -0.82
C PRO A 97 19.05 -3.40 -0.64
N ALA A 98 20.11 -4.21 -0.71
CA ALA A 98 21.49 -3.74 -0.50
C ALA A 98 21.95 -2.65 -1.49
N ALA A 99 21.28 -2.52 -2.64
CA ALA A 99 21.54 -1.49 -3.63
C ALA A 99 20.98 -0.11 -3.25
N ILE A 100 20.07 -0.03 -2.28
CA ILE A 100 19.48 1.22 -1.80
C ILE A 100 20.33 1.74 -0.64
N PHE A 101 20.83 2.96 -0.78
CA PHE A 101 21.50 3.68 0.30
C PHE A 101 20.46 4.55 1.05
N ASP A 102 20.33 4.34 2.36
CA ASP A 102 19.36 5.08 3.18
C ASP A 102 19.91 6.46 3.56
N GLU A 103 19.66 7.46 2.71
CA GLU A 103 20.03 8.87 2.93
C GLU A 103 19.07 9.63 3.85
N ARG A 104 18.22 8.96 4.65
CA ARG A 104 17.45 9.63 5.71
C ARG A 104 18.40 9.99 6.86
N GLU A 105 19.32 10.88 6.54
CA GLU A 105 20.41 11.42 7.34
C GLU A 105 19.85 12.46 8.32
N GLY A 106 19.35 11.96 9.44
CA GLY A 106 19.17 12.76 10.65
C GLY A 106 19.63 12.05 11.92
N GLN A 107 19.87 10.74 11.87
CA GLN A 107 20.11 9.95 13.08
C GLN A 107 21.41 10.31 13.80
N LEU A 108 22.47 10.71 13.06
CA LEU A 108 23.72 11.15 13.67
C LEU A 108 23.53 12.49 14.41
N TYR A 109 22.85 13.45 13.78
CA TYR A 109 22.56 14.77 14.36
C TYR A 109 21.56 14.71 15.53
N LEU A 110 20.57 13.82 15.47
CA LEU A 110 19.62 13.56 16.56
C LEU A 110 20.30 12.95 17.80
N LYS A 111 21.29 12.07 17.62
CA LYS A 111 22.06 11.49 18.74
C LYS A 111 22.96 12.51 19.43
N VAL A 112 23.53 13.47 18.68
CA VAL A 112 24.35 14.56 19.24
C VAL A 112 23.49 15.59 19.99
N GLY A 113 22.28 15.87 19.51
CA GLY A 113 21.35 16.80 20.17
C GLY A 113 20.75 16.30 21.49
N GLY A 114 20.82 15.00 21.80
CA GLY A 114 20.35 14.43 23.06
C GLY A 114 21.41 14.32 24.17
N ALA A 115 22.67 14.68 23.86
CA ALA A 115 23.79 14.67 24.80
C ALA A 115 24.16 16.08 25.31
N VAL A 116 23.31 17.09 25.06
CA VAL A 116 23.40 18.45 25.61
C VAL A 116 22.24 18.68 26.55
#